data_AF-A0A6G3Y0E8-F1
#
_entry.id   AF-A0A6G3Y0E8-F1
#
_cell.length_a   1.000
_cell.length_b   1.000
_cell.length_c   1.000
_cell.angle_alpha   90.00
_cell.angle_beta   90.00
_cell.angle_gamma   90.00
#
_symmetry.space_group_name_H-M   'P 1'
#
loop_
_entity.id
_entity.type
_entity.pdbx_description
1 polymer ?
#
loop_
_entity_poly.entity_id
_entity_poly.type
_entity_poly.pdbx_seq_one_letter_code
_entity_poly.pdbx_strand_id
1 'polypeptide(L)'
;MPPTLASLVHHSALKLTVRAGEDRLDVPVRWAHVSELADPVPYMEGGELLLITALKLDAEDPEAMRRYVRRLAGAGVVGLGFAVGVNYEETPKALVDAADEEGLPLLEVPRRTPFLAISKAVSAAIAADQYRAVTAGFAAQRELTRQAQTGGPEGLLAALASQVDGWAALYDASGAVVATAPEWAGRRAARLTGDVQKLRDRPAPASSVVGGPENEDRVELHTIGTGRRPRAALAVG
;
A
#
# COMPACT_ATOMS: atom_id res chain seq x y z
N MET A 1 0.49 -2.92 -1.17
CA MET A 1 0.85 -2.48 0.18
C MET A 1 2.29 -2.86 0.48
N PRO A 2 3.12 -1.89 0.91
CA PRO A 2 4.51 -2.14 1.28
C PRO A 2 4.58 -3.13 2.45
N PRO A 3 5.70 -3.87 2.61
CA PRO A 3 5.89 -4.70 3.79
C PRO A 3 5.90 -3.83 5.05
N THR A 4 5.31 -4.34 6.13
CA THR A 4 5.31 -3.71 7.46
C THR A 4 6.06 -4.57 8.47
N LEU A 5 6.43 -4.02 9.62
CA LEU A 5 7.02 -4.84 10.70
C LEU A 5 6.07 -5.96 11.12
N ALA A 6 4.77 -5.67 11.20
CA ALA A 6 3.74 -6.67 11.46
C ALA A 6 3.82 -7.82 10.46
N SER A 7 3.96 -7.53 9.16
CA SER A 7 4.08 -8.58 8.14
C SER A 7 5.31 -9.48 8.33
N LEU A 8 6.42 -8.93 8.82
CA LEU A 8 7.65 -9.69 9.11
C LEU A 8 7.49 -10.54 10.37
N VAL A 9 6.85 -10.02 11.42
CA VAL A 9 6.57 -10.78 12.64
C VAL A 9 5.64 -11.96 12.35
N HIS A 10 4.60 -11.76 11.53
CA HIS A 10 3.70 -12.83 11.12
C HIS A 10 4.33 -13.83 10.13
N HIS A 11 5.51 -13.53 9.56
CA HIS A 11 6.21 -14.44 8.67
C HIS A 11 6.77 -15.62 9.46
N SER A 12 6.01 -16.73 9.48
CA SER A 12 6.25 -17.90 10.33
C SER A 12 7.66 -18.51 10.23
N ALA A 13 8.34 -18.37 9.09
CA ALA A 13 9.72 -18.83 8.91
C ALA A 13 10.78 -17.98 9.63
N LEU A 14 10.51 -16.69 9.88
CA LEU A 14 11.47 -15.79 10.52
C LEU A 14 11.46 -15.93 12.06
N LYS A 15 10.34 -16.36 12.64
CA LYS A 15 10.19 -16.62 14.09
C LYS A 15 10.61 -15.42 14.96
N LEU A 16 10.30 -14.21 14.49
CA LEU A 16 10.58 -12.98 15.21
C LEU A 16 9.65 -12.86 16.41
N THR A 17 10.14 -12.31 17.52
CA THR A 17 9.31 -12.04 18.70
C THR A 17 9.35 -10.57 19.03
N VAL A 18 8.20 -9.95 19.27
CA VAL A 18 8.13 -8.53 19.65
C VAL A 18 8.54 -8.41 21.12
N ARG A 19 9.42 -7.45 21.41
CA ARG A 19 9.92 -7.14 22.76
C ARG A 19 9.52 -5.75 23.23
N ALA A 20 9.28 -4.82 22.31
CA ALA A 20 8.80 -3.47 22.57
C ALA A 20 7.98 -2.96 21.38
N GLY A 21 7.07 -2.01 21.61
CA GLY A 21 6.33 -1.29 20.56
C GLY A 21 5.32 -2.12 19.75
N GLU A 22 4.58 -3.03 20.39
CA GLU A 22 3.58 -3.90 19.75
C GLU A 22 2.46 -3.13 19.02
N ASP A 23 2.12 -1.95 19.54
CA ASP A 23 1.13 -1.03 18.98
C ASP A 23 1.62 -0.29 17.72
N ARG A 24 2.91 -0.41 17.37
CA ARG A 24 3.56 0.34 16.29
C ARG A 24 4.13 -0.53 15.17
N LEU A 25 3.57 -1.73 14.99
CA LEU A 25 4.05 -2.68 13.98
C LEU A 25 3.51 -2.42 12.57
N ASP A 26 2.46 -1.61 12.41
CA ASP A 26 1.89 -1.26 11.09
C ASP A 26 2.67 -0.15 10.37
N VAL A 27 3.98 -0.06 10.64
CA VAL A 27 4.88 0.88 9.99
C VAL A 27 5.54 0.22 8.76
N PRO A 28 5.58 0.90 7.59
CA PRO A 28 6.24 0.36 6.41
C PRO A 28 7.75 0.20 6.60
N VAL A 29 8.28 -0.93 6.15
CA VAL A 29 9.71 -1.24 6.12
C VAL A 29 10.22 -1.04 4.70
N ARG A 30 11.09 -0.05 4.50
CA ARG A 30 11.70 0.29 3.20
C ARG A 30 12.93 -0.55 2.88
N TRP A 31 13.64 -0.98 3.91
CA TRP A 31 14.83 -1.80 3.78
C TRP A 31 15.15 -2.51 5.10
N ALA A 32 15.96 -3.58 5.04
CA ALA A 32 16.55 -4.18 6.22
C ALA A 32 18.07 -4.07 6.13
N HIS A 33 18.67 -3.41 7.11
CA HIS A 33 20.10 -3.12 7.13
C HIS A 33 20.76 -3.82 8.32
N VAL A 34 21.98 -4.33 8.13
CA VAL A 34 22.77 -4.93 9.20
C VAL A 34 23.92 -3.99 9.52
N SER A 35 24.06 -3.60 10.80
CA SER A 35 25.18 -2.77 11.24
C SER A 35 25.61 -3.13 12.65
N GLU A 36 26.92 -3.05 12.91
CA GLU A 36 27.50 -3.18 14.25
C GLU A 36 28.21 -1.90 14.67
N LEU A 37 27.91 -0.78 14.00
CA LEU A 37 28.46 0.52 14.36
C LEU A 37 27.77 1.03 15.64
N ALA A 38 28.58 1.63 16.53
CA ALA A 38 28.05 2.33 17.69
C ALA A 38 27.23 3.57 17.32
N ASP A 39 27.46 4.11 16.12
CA ASP A 39 26.63 5.14 15.51
C ASP A 39 26.40 4.83 14.02
N PRO A 40 25.29 4.18 13.66
CA PRO A 40 24.95 3.86 12.27
C PRO A 40 24.24 5.01 11.55
N VAL A 41 23.79 6.06 12.27
CA VAL A 41 22.94 7.14 11.74
C VAL A 41 23.48 7.81 10.47
N PRO A 42 24.81 8.06 10.32
CA PRO A 42 25.34 8.69 9.09
C PRO A 42 25.09 7.92 7.80
N TYR A 43 24.69 6.65 7.88
CA TYR A 43 24.44 5.77 6.73
C TYR A 43 22.96 5.41 6.54
N MET A 44 22.06 5.98 7.36
CA MET A 44 20.62 5.70 7.31
C MET A 44 19.90 6.77 6.48
N GLU A 45 18.84 6.35 5.78
CA GLU A 45 17.94 7.20 4.98
C GLU A 45 16.54 7.31 5.62
N GLY A 46 16.23 6.46 6.60
CA GLY A 46 14.94 6.37 7.26
C GLY A 46 14.03 5.31 6.63
N GLY A 47 13.17 4.70 7.45
CA GLY A 47 12.30 3.60 7.02
C GLY A 47 12.93 2.22 7.12
N GLU A 48 14.14 2.09 7.65
CA GLU A 48 14.84 0.81 7.77
C GLU A 48 14.46 0.04 9.04
N LEU A 49 14.44 -1.29 8.90
CA LEU A 49 14.62 -2.21 10.01
C LEU A 49 16.12 -2.44 10.19
N LEU A 50 16.70 -1.91 11.27
CA LEU A 50 18.10 -2.14 11.60
C LEU A 50 18.27 -3.48 12.32
N LEU A 51 19.26 -4.29 11.94
CA LEU A 51 19.54 -5.60 12.52
C LEU A 51 20.93 -5.59 13.15
N ILE A 52 21.02 -5.94 14.44
CA ILE A 52 22.26 -5.88 15.22
C ILE A 52 22.44 -7.13 16.11
N THR A 53 23.69 -7.46 16.40
CA THR A 53 24.10 -8.45 17.42
C THR A 53 24.72 -7.79 18.65
N ALA A 54 24.97 -6.48 18.59
CA ALA A 54 25.61 -5.68 19.64
C ALA A 54 27.02 -6.17 20.01
N LEU A 55 27.83 -6.58 19.03
CA LEU A 55 29.22 -7.01 19.27
C LEU A 55 30.15 -5.87 19.72
N LYS A 56 29.78 -4.63 19.41
CA LYS A 56 30.57 -3.42 19.73
C LYS A 56 29.84 -2.45 20.67
N LEU A 57 28.71 -2.89 21.22
CA LEU A 57 27.86 -2.11 22.10
C LEU A 57 27.78 -2.82 23.44
N ASP A 58 27.92 -2.08 24.53
CA ASP A 58 27.55 -2.59 25.85
C ASP A 58 26.03 -2.48 25.98
N ALA A 59 25.34 -3.57 25.64
CA ALA A 59 23.87 -3.61 25.66
C ALA A 59 23.29 -3.78 27.07
N GLU A 60 24.13 -3.94 28.11
CA GLU A 60 23.70 -3.95 29.50
C GLU A 60 23.70 -2.55 30.13
N ASP A 61 24.48 -1.60 29.59
CA ASP A 61 24.48 -0.21 30.03
C ASP A 61 23.18 0.52 29.61
N PRO A 62 22.31 0.89 30.57
CA PRO A 62 21.05 1.58 30.26
C PRO A 62 21.25 2.93 29.58
N GLU A 63 22.28 3.69 29.94
CA GLU A 63 22.52 5.02 29.38
C GLU A 63 23.08 4.92 27.96
N ALA A 64 23.91 3.91 27.68
CA ALA A 64 24.34 3.60 26.32
C ALA A 64 23.16 3.22 25.43
N MET A 65 22.27 2.33 25.90
CA MET A 65 21.12 1.86 25.11
C MET A 65 20.08 2.96 24.86
N ARG A 66 19.76 3.78 25.87
CA ARG A 66 18.90 4.97 25.66
C ARG A 66 19.44 5.88 24.58
N ARG A 67 20.72 6.23 24.65
CA ARG A 67 21.37 7.10 23.66
C ARG A 67 21.40 6.47 22.28
N TYR A 68 21.64 5.16 22.18
CA TYR A 68 21.65 4.43 20.92
C TYR A 68 20.25 4.43 20.28
N VAL A 69 19.23 3.98 21.01
CA VAL A 69 17.84 3.90 20.52
C VAL A 69 17.31 5.28 20.13
N ARG A 70 17.54 6.31 20.95
CA ARG A 70 17.12 7.68 20.64
C ARG A 70 17.70 8.19 19.32
N ARG A 71 18.97 7.89 19.03
CA ARG A 71 19.60 8.25 17.76
C ARG A 71 18.94 7.54 16.58
N LEU A 72 18.66 6.25 16.72
CA LEU A 72 17.98 5.47 15.68
C LEU A 72 16.58 6.01 15.39
N ALA A 73 15.78 6.23 16.44
CA ALA A 73 14.44 6.80 16.32
C ALA A 73 14.49 8.19 15.66
N GLY A 74 15.43 9.04 16.09
CA GLY A 74 15.66 10.37 15.50
C GLY A 74 16.12 10.35 14.04
N ALA A 75 16.75 9.26 13.59
CA ALA A 75 17.14 9.05 12.20
C ALA A 75 16.03 8.43 11.33
N GLY A 76 14.86 8.14 11.91
CA GLY A 76 13.73 7.56 11.20
C GLY A 76 13.82 6.05 10.98
N VAL A 77 14.69 5.35 11.72
CA VAL A 77 14.68 3.87 11.78
C VAL A 77 13.32 3.45 12.33
N VAL A 78 12.64 2.53 11.64
CA VAL A 78 11.26 2.13 11.99
C VAL A 78 11.20 0.96 12.94
N GLY A 79 12.30 0.20 13.08
CA GLY A 79 12.41 -0.88 14.05
C GLY A 79 13.83 -1.37 14.21
N LEU A 80 14.08 -2.05 15.33
CA LEU A 80 15.35 -2.67 15.66
C LEU A 80 15.15 -4.18 15.81
N GLY A 81 15.92 -4.98 15.08
CA GLY A 81 16.03 -6.42 15.24
C GLY A 81 17.30 -6.79 15.98
N PHE A 82 17.17 -7.41 17.15
CA PHE A 82 18.28 -7.80 18.00
C PHE A 82 18.47 -9.32 17.95
N ALA A 83 19.66 -9.77 17.54
CA ALA A 83 19.99 -11.20 17.50
C ALA A 83 20.42 -11.73 18.87
N VAL A 84 19.71 -12.75 19.33
CA VAL A 84 20.04 -13.51 20.55
C VAL A 84 20.78 -14.80 20.23
N GLY A 85 21.54 -15.31 21.21
CA GLY A 85 22.40 -16.49 21.09
C GLY A 85 23.67 -16.25 20.25
N VAL A 86 24.08 -14.99 20.12
CA VAL A 86 25.34 -14.59 19.44
C VAL A 86 26.30 -13.95 20.43
N ASN A 87 26.01 -12.73 20.88
CA ASN A 87 26.76 -12.04 21.94
C ASN A 87 26.01 -12.07 23.28
N TYR A 88 24.68 -12.01 23.23
CA TYR A 88 23.78 -12.10 24.38
C TYR A 88 22.82 -13.26 24.19
N GLU A 89 22.57 -14.06 25.23
CA GLU A 89 21.64 -15.20 25.18
C GLU A 89 20.17 -14.77 25.08
N GLU A 90 19.83 -13.63 25.68
CA GLU A 90 18.50 -13.02 25.66
C GLU A 90 18.59 -11.54 25.29
N THR A 91 17.47 -10.92 24.94
CA THR A 91 17.42 -9.48 24.66
C THR A 91 17.67 -8.70 25.97
N PRO A 92 18.73 -7.88 26.08
CA PRO A 92 19.05 -7.17 27.32
C PRO A 92 17.94 -6.22 27.75
N LYS A 93 17.62 -6.21 29.05
CA LYS A 93 16.55 -5.36 29.61
C LYS A 93 16.77 -3.88 29.33
N ALA A 94 18.01 -3.41 29.41
CA ALA A 94 18.38 -2.03 29.10
C ALA A 94 17.97 -1.60 27.67
N LEU A 95 18.06 -2.52 26.70
CA LEU A 95 17.62 -2.27 25.33
C LEU A 95 16.10 -2.26 25.20
N VAL A 96 15.41 -3.18 25.88
CA VAL A 96 13.94 -3.23 25.90
C VAL A 96 13.37 -1.95 26.50
N ASP A 97 13.85 -1.55 27.68
CA ASP A 97 13.39 -0.35 28.37
C ASP A 97 13.63 0.91 27.52
N ALA A 98 14.80 1.03 26.87
CA ALA A 98 15.09 2.14 25.96
C ALA A 98 14.19 2.16 24.72
N ALA A 99 13.90 1.00 24.15
CA ALA A 99 13.00 0.85 23.00
C ALA A 99 11.56 1.25 23.36
N ASP A 100 11.07 0.86 24.53
CA ASP A 100 9.74 1.28 25.02
C ASP A 100 9.68 2.79 25.29
N GLU A 101 10.70 3.36 25.94
CA GLU A 101 10.78 4.81 26.25
C GLU A 101 10.71 5.68 24.98
N GLU A 102 11.49 5.33 23.95
CA GLU A 102 11.52 6.05 22.67
C GLU A 102 10.42 5.58 21.70
N GLY A 103 9.79 4.46 22.03
CA GLY A 103 8.72 3.89 21.24
C GLY A 103 9.14 3.30 19.89
N LEU A 104 10.37 2.81 19.83
CA LEU A 104 10.92 2.12 18.67
C LEU A 104 10.59 0.64 18.78
N PRO A 105 9.85 0.03 17.82
CA PRO A 105 9.61 -1.40 17.83
C PRO A 105 10.91 -2.22 17.91
N LEU A 106 10.97 -3.12 18.89
CA LEU A 106 12.11 -4.03 19.11
C LEU A 106 11.68 -5.46 18.82
N LEU A 107 12.39 -6.11 17.92
CA LEU A 107 12.17 -7.49 17.51
C LEU A 107 13.35 -8.35 17.96
N GLU A 108 13.09 -9.40 18.72
CA GLU A 108 14.07 -10.44 18.98
C GLU A 108 14.17 -11.36 17.76
N VAL A 109 15.40 -11.57 17.30
CA VAL A 109 15.76 -12.46 16.21
C VAL A 109 16.45 -13.70 16.79
N PRO A 110 15.83 -14.89 16.70
CA PRO A 110 16.44 -16.08 17.27
C PRO A 110 17.67 -16.51 16.45
N ARG A 111 18.68 -17.09 17.11
CA ARG A 111 19.94 -17.54 16.50
C ARG A 111 19.81 -18.32 15.18
N ARG A 112 18.76 -19.13 15.05
CA ARG A 112 18.47 -19.94 13.85
C ARG A 112 18.03 -19.13 12.63
N THR A 113 17.65 -17.87 12.81
CA THR A 113 17.18 -16.97 11.76
C THR A 113 18.32 -16.05 11.35
N PRO A 114 19.01 -16.32 10.24
CA PRO A 114 20.07 -15.43 9.76
C PRO A 114 19.46 -14.10 9.31
N PHE A 115 20.16 -13.00 9.56
CA PHE A 115 19.73 -11.68 9.07
C PHE A 115 19.53 -11.64 7.56
N LEU A 116 20.30 -12.42 6.79
CA LEU A 116 20.10 -12.57 5.34
C LEU A 116 18.68 -13.05 4.99
N ALA A 117 18.07 -13.92 5.80
CA ALA A 117 16.70 -14.38 5.56
C ALA A 117 15.69 -13.24 5.75
N ILE A 118 15.89 -12.38 6.75
CA ILE A 118 15.07 -11.19 6.99
C ILE A 118 15.24 -10.20 5.83
N SER A 119 16.48 -9.89 5.45
CA SER A 119 16.75 -9.00 4.31
C SER A 119 16.12 -9.52 3.02
N LYS A 120 16.24 -10.82 2.73
CA LYS A 120 15.58 -11.45 1.56
C LYS A 120 14.06 -11.35 1.64
N ALA A 121 13.47 -11.56 2.80
CA ALA A 121 12.01 -11.46 2.99
C ALA A 121 11.53 -10.03 2.72
N VAL A 122 12.21 -9.02 3.27
CA VAL A 122 11.91 -7.61 3.02
C VAL A 122 12.07 -7.26 1.55
N SER A 123 13.20 -7.60 0.91
CA SER A 123 13.41 -7.33 -0.51
C SER A 123 12.38 -8.02 -1.41
N ALA A 124 12.03 -9.28 -1.13
CA ALA A 124 11.02 -10.00 -1.89
C ALA A 124 9.63 -9.36 -1.74
N ALA A 125 9.27 -8.91 -0.54
CA ALA A 125 8.00 -8.24 -0.30
C ALA A 125 7.91 -6.88 -0.99
N ILE A 126 8.99 -6.09 -0.99
CA ILE A 126 9.08 -4.83 -1.76
C ILE A 126 8.91 -5.10 -3.25
N ALA A 127 9.64 -6.09 -3.80
CA ALA A 127 9.54 -6.44 -5.20
C ALA A 127 8.12 -6.92 -5.59
N ALA A 128 7.49 -7.74 -4.73
CA ALA A 128 6.12 -8.18 -4.92
C ALA A 128 5.13 -7.01 -4.88
N ASP A 129 5.36 -6.02 -4.03
CA ASP A 129 4.53 -4.82 -3.98
C ASP A 129 4.64 -3.98 -5.25
N GLN A 130 5.86 -3.74 -5.71
CA GLN A 130 6.12 -3.04 -6.97
C GLN A 130 5.51 -3.78 -8.16
N TYR A 131 5.62 -5.11 -8.20
CA TYR A 131 5.02 -5.93 -9.25
C TYR A 131 3.49 -5.84 -9.24
N ARG A 132 2.86 -5.86 -8.06
CA ARG A 132 1.41 -5.66 -7.93
C ARG A 132 1.00 -4.29 -8.44
N ALA A 133 1.73 -3.24 -8.10
CA ALA A 133 1.44 -1.89 -8.58
C ALA A 133 1.48 -1.80 -10.12
N VAL A 134 2.42 -2.49 -10.77
CA VAL A 134 2.51 -2.53 -12.24
C VAL A 134 1.42 -3.40 -12.87
N THR A 135 1.05 -4.52 -12.25
CA THR A 135 0.15 -5.51 -12.85
C THR A 135 -1.33 -5.34 -12.51
N ALA A 136 -1.67 -4.54 -11.49
CA ALA A 136 -3.05 -4.30 -11.07
C ALA A 136 -3.93 -3.80 -12.23
N GLY A 137 -3.43 -2.85 -13.03
CA GLY A 137 -4.15 -2.34 -14.20
C GLY A 137 -4.45 -3.43 -15.24
N PHE A 138 -3.52 -4.34 -15.49
CA PHE A 138 -3.72 -5.45 -16.43
C PHE A 138 -4.69 -6.51 -15.92
N ALA A 139 -4.73 -6.75 -14.60
CA ALA A 139 -5.71 -7.65 -14.01
C ALA A 139 -7.12 -7.06 -14.13
N ALA A 140 -7.30 -5.79 -13.78
CA ALA A 140 -8.55 -5.07 -13.92
C ALA A 140 -9.02 -5.04 -15.39
N GLN A 141 -8.14 -4.70 -16.34
CA GLN A 141 -8.46 -4.71 -17.75
C GLN A 141 -8.91 -6.08 -18.26
N ARG A 142 -8.25 -7.17 -17.83
CA ARG A 142 -8.61 -8.54 -18.24
C ARG A 142 -9.99 -8.95 -17.73
N GLU A 143 -10.30 -8.63 -16.47
CA GLU A 143 -11.61 -8.90 -15.90
C GLU A 143 -12.73 -8.12 -16.61
N LEU A 144 -12.52 -6.82 -16.87
CA LEU A 144 -13.44 -6.01 -17.66
C LEU A 144 -13.64 -6.59 -19.06
N THR A 145 -12.57 -6.98 -19.74
CA THR A 145 -12.63 -7.59 -21.07
C THR A 145 -13.42 -8.91 -21.07
N ARG A 146 -13.26 -9.72 -20.02
CA ARG A 146 -14.01 -10.97 -19.85
C ARG A 146 -15.50 -10.69 -19.64
N GLN A 147 -15.84 -9.77 -18.76
CA GLN A 147 -17.23 -9.40 -18.47
C GLN A 147 -17.93 -8.76 -19.68
N ALA A 148 -17.22 -7.98 -20.49
CA ALA A 148 -17.74 -7.47 -21.75
C ALA A 148 -18.15 -8.58 -22.73
N GLN A 149 -17.49 -9.75 -22.68
CA GLN A 149 -17.80 -10.89 -23.54
C GLN A 149 -18.91 -11.79 -22.99
N THR A 150 -18.96 -12.02 -21.67
CA THR A 150 -19.86 -13.01 -21.06
C THR A 150 -21.04 -12.42 -20.31
N GLY A 151 -20.89 -11.24 -19.73
CA GLY A 151 -21.86 -10.61 -18.82
C GLY A 151 -22.61 -9.42 -19.41
N GLY A 152 -22.35 -9.08 -20.68
CA GLY A 152 -22.96 -7.92 -21.34
C GLY A 152 -22.60 -6.58 -20.67
N PRO A 153 -23.32 -5.50 -21.01
CA PRO A 153 -23.06 -4.17 -20.46
C PRO A 153 -23.18 -4.09 -18.93
N GLU A 154 -24.14 -4.81 -18.34
CA GLU A 154 -24.40 -4.79 -16.90
C GLU A 154 -23.27 -5.47 -16.11
N GLY A 155 -22.82 -6.66 -16.55
CA GLY A 155 -21.70 -7.36 -15.93
C GLY A 155 -20.38 -6.58 -16.05
N LEU A 156 -20.18 -5.90 -17.19
CA LEU A 156 -19.03 -5.01 -17.38
C LEU A 156 -19.07 -3.81 -16.42
N LEU A 157 -20.22 -3.13 -16.30
CA LEU A 157 -20.36 -1.99 -15.40
C LEU A 157 -20.22 -2.40 -13.94
N ALA A 158 -20.74 -3.56 -13.54
CA ALA A 158 -20.59 -4.08 -12.18
C ALA A 158 -19.12 -4.36 -11.84
N ALA A 159 -18.37 -4.97 -12.76
CA ALA A 159 -16.94 -5.17 -12.60
C ALA A 159 -16.19 -3.84 -12.53
N LEU A 160 -16.55 -2.86 -13.37
CA LEU A 160 -15.93 -1.53 -13.36
C LEU A 160 -16.19 -0.79 -12.04
N ALA A 161 -17.45 -0.72 -11.60
CA ALA A 161 -17.85 -0.10 -10.34
C ALA A 161 -17.10 -0.69 -9.13
N SER A 162 -16.92 -2.01 -9.11
CA SER A 162 -16.14 -2.69 -8.06
C SER A 162 -14.64 -2.35 -8.10
N GLN A 163 -14.05 -2.16 -9.30
CA GLN A 163 -12.63 -1.82 -9.42
C GLN A 163 -12.33 -0.38 -8.99
N VAL A 164 -13.30 0.53 -9.16
CA VAL A 164 -13.15 1.95 -8.78
C VAL A 164 -13.70 2.25 -7.38
N ASP A 165 -14.23 1.25 -6.67
CA ASP A 165 -14.93 1.38 -5.39
C ASP A 165 -16.03 2.47 -5.44
N GLY A 166 -16.82 2.46 -6.51
CA GLY A 166 -17.76 3.53 -6.83
C GLY A 166 -18.90 3.03 -7.71
N TRP A 167 -19.22 3.80 -8.75
CA TRP A 167 -20.31 3.48 -9.66
C TRP A 167 -19.97 3.80 -11.12
N ALA A 168 -20.68 3.14 -12.03
CA ALA A 168 -20.55 3.36 -13.46
C ALA A 168 -21.91 3.32 -14.17
N ALA A 169 -22.05 4.09 -15.24
CA ALA A 169 -23.25 4.12 -16.08
C ALA A 169 -22.91 4.19 -17.56
N LEU A 170 -23.63 3.41 -18.37
CA LEU A 170 -23.53 3.42 -19.83
C LEU A 170 -24.71 4.18 -20.43
N TYR A 171 -24.43 5.02 -21.42
CA TYR A 171 -25.42 5.77 -22.19
C TYR A 171 -25.34 5.40 -23.67
N ASP A 172 -26.47 5.38 -24.35
CA ASP A 172 -26.55 5.08 -25.78
C ASP A 172 -26.24 6.29 -26.69
N ALA A 173 -26.47 6.10 -27.99
CA ALA A 173 -26.34 7.13 -29.01
C ALA A 173 -27.42 8.23 -28.96
N SER A 174 -28.38 8.20 -28.03
CA SER A 174 -29.33 9.28 -27.74
C SER A 174 -28.99 10.04 -26.45
N GLY A 175 -28.10 9.50 -25.62
CA GLY A 175 -27.81 9.99 -24.27
C GLY A 175 -28.76 9.42 -23.21
N ALA A 176 -29.56 8.41 -23.54
CA ALA A 176 -30.36 7.67 -22.58
C ALA A 176 -29.48 6.68 -21.81
N VAL A 177 -29.76 6.50 -20.51
CA VAL A 177 -29.06 5.52 -19.66
C VAL A 177 -29.49 4.12 -20.08
N VAL A 178 -28.52 3.29 -20.42
CA VAL A 178 -28.70 1.90 -20.87
C VAL A 178 -28.54 0.93 -19.71
N ALA A 179 -27.53 1.14 -18.88
CA ALA A 179 -27.23 0.29 -17.76
C ALA A 179 -26.44 1.08 -16.71
N THR A 180 -26.54 0.66 -15.45
CA THR A 180 -25.80 1.24 -14.33
C THR A 180 -25.36 0.15 -13.37
N ALA A 181 -24.24 0.36 -12.70
CA ALA A 181 -23.85 -0.43 -11.56
C ALA A 181 -23.16 0.43 -10.50
N PRO A 182 -23.42 0.19 -9.21
CA PRO A 182 -24.55 -0.57 -8.66
C PRO A 182 -25.91 0.06 -9.02
N GLU A 183 -27.02 -0.66 -8.81
CA GLU A 183 -28.37 -0.24 -9.23
C GLU A 183 -28.79 1.16 -8.72
N TRP A 184 -28.34 1.54 -7.52
CA TRP A 184 -28.67 2.85 -6.95
C TRP A 184 -28.13 4.03 -7.80
N ALA A 185 -27.14 3.78 -8.65
CA ALA A 185 -26.50 4.78 -9.50
C ALA A 185 -27.42 5.30 -10.61
N GLY A 186 -28.52 4.62 -10.92
CA GLY A 186 -29.50 5.05 -11.93
C GLY A 186 -29.96 6.50 -11.78
N ARG A 187 -30.25 6.94 -10.55
CA ARG A 187 -30.66 8.33 -10.28
C ARG A 187 -29.55 9.35 -10.50
N ARG A 188 -28.29 8.98 -10.23
CA ARG A 188 -27.13 9.85 -10.48
C ARG A 188 -26.84 9.95 -11.96
N ALA A 189 -26.84 8.81 -12.66
CA ALA A 189 -26.67 8.75 -14.10
C ALA A 189 -27.70 9.62 -14.84
N ALA A 190 -28.98 9.54 -14.46
CA ALA A 190 -30.03 10.35 -15.07
C ALA A 190 -29.80 11.88 -14.98
N ARG A 191 -29.09 12.37 -13.94
CA ARG A 191 -28.77 13.80 -13.81
C ARG A 191 -27.69 14.26 -14.79
N LEU A 192 -26.83 13.34 -15.23
CA LEU A 192 -25.69 13.62 -16.11
C LEU A 192 -26.05 13.56 -17.60
N THR A 193 -27.29 13.18 -17.96
CA THR A 193 -27.72 13.07 -19.35
C THR A 193 -27.44 14.34 -20.16
N GLY A 194 -27.66 15.53 -19.59
CA GLY A 194 -27.38 16.79 -20.27
C GLY A 194 -25.89 17.01 -20.56
N ASP A 195 -25.01 16.63 -19.64
CA ASP A 195 -23.57 16.77 -19.81
C ASP A 195 -22.99 15.71 -20.75
N VAL A 196 -23.54 14.49 -20.72
CA VAL A 196 -23.25 13.46 -21.72
C VAL A 196 -23.63 13.91 -23.13
N GLN A 197 -24.79 14.54 -23.30
CA GLN A 197 -25.21 15.07 -24.61
C GLN A 197 -24.23 16.13 -25.13
N LYS A 198 -23.83 17.09 -24.28
CA LYS A 198 -22.80 18.09 -24.64
C LYS A 198 -21.46 17.44 -25.00
N LEU A 199 -21.03 16.43 -24.24
CA LEU A 199 -19.78 15.73 -24.51
C LEU A 199 -19.80 15.04 -25.87
N ARG A 200 -20.96 14.54 -26.31
CA ARG A 200 -21.10 13.82 -27.58
C ARG A 200 -21.05 14.68 -28.84
N ASP A 201 -21.24 15.98 -28.70
CA ASP A 201 -21.02 16.92 -29.81
C ASP A 201 -19.53 17.07 -30.17
N ARG A 202 -18.64 16.52 -29.33
CA ARG A 202 -17.20 16.48 -29.57
C ARG A 202 -16.81 15.20 -30.33
N PRO A 203 -15.80 15.26 -31.23
CA PRO A 203 -15.26 14.07 -31.87
C PRO A 203 -14.71 13.07 -30.83
N ALA A 204 -14.99 11.77 -31.00
CA ALA A 204 -14.43 10.76 -30.11
C ALA A 204 -12.96 10.45 -30.47
N PRO A 205 -12.09 10.18 -29.47
CA PRO A 205 -12.38 10.14 -28.05
C PRO A 205 -12.40 11.53 -27.39
N ALA A 206 -13.41 11.78 -26.56
CA ALA A 206 -13.52 12.96 -25.72
C ALA A 206 -13.87 12.54 -24.28
N SER A 207 -13.39 13.32 -23.32
CA SER A 207 -13.73 13.18 -21.91
C SER A 207 -14.08 14.53 -21.29
N SER A 208 -14.82 14.48 -20.18
CA SER A 208 -15.10 15.64 -19.33
C SER A 208 -15.27 15.19 -17.89
N VAL A 209 -14.86 16.04 -16.95
CA VAL A 209 -15.12 15.82 -15.52
C VAL A 209 -16.30 16.69 -15.11
N VAL A 210 -17.28 16.09 -14.43
CA VAL A 210 -18.44 16.77 -13.85
C VAL A 210 -18.35 16.64 -12.34
N GLY A 211 -18.45 17.76 -11.64
CA GLY A 211 -18.54 17.81 -10.19
C GLY A 211 -19.05 19.18 -9.77
N GLY A 212 -20.02 19.22 -8.85
CA GLY A 212 -20.48 20.46 -8.23
C GLY A 212 -19.46 21.02 -7.24
N PRO A 213 -19.47 22.34 -6.97
CA PRO A 213 -18.73 22.89 -5.84
C PRO A 213 -19.31 22.33 -4.53
N GLU A 214 -18.41 21.84 -3.67
CA GLU A 214 -18.68 21.24 -2.34
C GLU A 214 -19.54 19.96 -2.33
N ASN A 215 -18.90 18.83 -1.98
CA ASN A 215 -19.52 17.57 -1.56
C ASN A 215 -20.31 16.74 -2.61
N GLU A 216 -20.11 16.97 -3.92
CA GLU A 216 -20.56 16.04 -4.97
C GLU A 216 -19.41 15.15 -5.48
N ASP A 217 -19.72 13.87 -5.72
CA ASP A 217 -18.78 12.88 -6.29
C ASP A 217 -18.20 13.41 -7.62
N ARG A 218 -16.87 13.35 -7.77
CA ARG A 218 -16.20 13.69 -9.02
C ARG A 218 -16.52 12.61 -10.05
N VAL A 219 -17.30 12.94 -11.08
CA VAL A 219 -17.68 12.00 -12.14
C VAL A 219 -16.89 12.26 -13.40
N GLU A 220 -16.27 11.23 -13.95
CA GLU A 220 -15.64 11.27 -15.27
C GLU A 220 -16.59 10.73 -16.34
N LEU A 221 -16.81 11.53 -17.37
CA LEU A 221 -17.56 11.16 -18.57
C LEU A 221 -16.60 10.89 -19.72
N HIS A 222 -16.81 9.81 -20.45
CA HIS A 222 -15.99 9.37 -21.58
C HIS A 222 -16.86 8.97 -22.76
N THR A 223 -16.54 9.43 -23.97
CA THR A 223 -17.20 8.93 -25.19
C THR A 223 -16.69 7.56 -25.59
N ILE A 224 -17.57 6.67 -26.05
CA ILE A 224 -17.19 5.34 -26.57
C ILE A 224 -17.31 5.34 -28.11
N GLY A 225 -16.23 4.89 -28.76
CA GLY A 225 -16.13 4.69 -30.20
C GLY A 225 -15.02 5.51 -30.84
N THR A 226 -14.72 5.20 -32.11
CA THR A 226 -13.68 5.86 -32.91
C THR A 226 -14.37 6.50 -34.12
N GLY A 227 -14.82 7.75 -33.98
CA GLY A 227 -15.55 8.41 -35.06
C GLY A 227 -16.03 9.82 -34.71
N ARG A 228 -16.52 10.53 -35.74
CA ARG A 228 -16.97 11.92 -35.65
C ARG A 228 -18.22 12.10 -34.78
N ARG A 229 -18.99 11.02 -34.57
CA ARG A 229 -20.11 10.95 -33.61
C ARG A 229 -19.91 9.75 -32.69
N PRO A 230 -19.83 9.94 -31.36
CA PRO A 230 -19.75 8.84 -30.40
C PRO A 230 -20.98 7.92 -30.48
N ARG A 231 -20.73 6.61 -30.35
CA ARG A 231 -21.78 5.58 -30.36
C ARG A 231 -22.43 5.39 -28.99
N ALA A 232 -21.71 5.73 -27.94
CA ALA A 232 -22.16 5.65 -26.55
C ALA A 232 -21.31 6.59 -25.69
N ALA A 233 -21.67 6.70 -24.41
CA ALA A 233 -20.84 7.35 -23.40
C ALA A 233 -20.83 6.55 -22.11
N LEU A 234 -19.77 6.68 -21.32
CA LEU A 234 -19.57 6.06 -20.03
C LEU A 234 -19.44 7.16 -18.97
N ALA A 235 -20.12 7.01 -17.83
CA ALA A 235 -19.87 7.79 -16.63
C ALA A 235 -19.25 6.88 -15.56
N VAL A 236 -18.26 7.37 -14.83
CA VAL A 236 -17.61 6.69 -13.70
C VAL A 236 -17.41 7.69 -12.57
N GLY A 237 -17.80 7.35 -11.36
CA GLY A 237 -17.57 8.18 -10.18
C GLY A 237 -17.90 7.47 -8.89
#